data_AF-A0A9X1ZQ05-F1
#
_entry.id   AF-A0A9X1ZQ05-F1
#
_cell.length_a   1.000
_cell.length_b   1.000
_cell.length_c   1.000
_cell.angle_alpha   90.00
_cell.angle_beta   90.00
_cell.angle_gamma   90.00
#
_symmetry.space_group_name_H-M   'P 1'
#
loop_
_entity.id
_entity.type
_entity.pdbx_description
1 polymer ?
#
loop_
_entity_poly.entity_id
_entity_poly.type
_entity_poly.pdbx_seq_one_letter_code
_entity_poly.pdbx_strand_id
1 'polypeptide(L)'
;MRNCLLFLFASAICIFIAYNVYLFVMPSVKVVNQSGQILTRVEISLPSNNLVFDNIAPSKTARIHHSTDQAEGEYAYRIRLSSGEYINGRCGSVTHDQYMKVLELTVDSEDKVSCIE
;
A
#
# COMPACT_ATOMS: atom_id res chain seq x y z
N MET A 1 43.59 9.90 7.48
CA MET A 1 42.81 9.69 6.23
C MET A 1 42.14 8.31 6.17
N ARG A 2 42.86 7.19 6.32
CA ARG A 2 42.29 5.82 6.28
C ARG A 2 41.14 5.58 7.27
N ASN A 3 41.29 5.96 8.55
CA ASN A 3 40.22 5.75 9.54
C ASN A 3 38.98 6.62 9.27
N CYS A 4 39.16 7.83 8.73
CA CYS A 4 38.04 8.70 8.34
C CYS A 4 37.23 8.09 7.18
N LEU A 5 37.92 7.54 6.18
CA LEU A 5 37.29 6.79 5.08
C LEU A 5 36.52 5.56 5.57
N LEU A 6 37.06 4.81 6.53
CA LEU A 6 36.36 3.66 7.13
C LEU A 6 35.10 4.09 7.89
N PHE A 7 35.15 5.17 8.67
CA PHE A 7 33.97 5.70 9.36
C PHE A 7 32.89 6.18 8.39
N LEU A 8 33.27 6.91 7.34
CA LEU A 8 32.32 7.36 6.31
C LEU A 8 31.65 6.17 5.61
N PHE A 9 32.44 5.17 5.21
CA PHE A 9 31.92 3.97 4.57
C PHE A 9 30.99 3.18 5.48
N ALA A 10 31.36 2.99 6.75
CA ALA A 10 30.51 2.35 7.74
C ALA A 10 29.19 3.13 7.96
N SER A 11 29.26 4.45 8.07
CA SER A 11 28.07 5.30 8.23
C SER A 11 27.13 5.19 7.03
N ALA A 12 27.66 5.19 5.80
CA ALA A 12 26.88 5.04 4.58
C ALA A 12 26.18 3.67 4.52
N ILE A 13 26.88 2.60 4.92
CA ILE A 13 26.30 1.26 5.02
C ILE A 13 25.18 1.24 6.08
N CYS A 14 25.40 1.82 7.26
CA CYS A 14 24.38 1.88 8.31
C CYS A 14 23.12 2.63 7.85
N ILE A 15 23.28 3.77 7.17
CA ILE A 15 22.15 4.53 6.62
C ILE A 15 21.41 3.72 5.55
N PHE A 16 22.14 3.05 4.66
CA PHE A 16 21.55 2.19 3.64
C PHE A 16 20.73 1.04 4.24
N ILE A 17 21.25 0.38 5.28
CA ILE A 17 20.53 -0.68 6.00
C ILE A 17 19.28 -0.11 6.67
N ALA A 18 19.42 1.00 7.41
CA ALA A 18 18.30 1.63 8.11
C ALA A 18 17.17 2.02 7.16
N TYR A 19 17.49 2.57 5.99
CA TYR A 19 16.51 2.92 4.95
C TYR A 19 15.73 1.70 4.44
N ASN A 20 16.42 0.58 4.19
CA ASN A 20 15.74 -0.65 3.72
C ASN A 20 14.88 -1.28 4.83
N VAL A 21 15.35 -1.27 6.07
CA VAL A 21 14.56 -1.73 7.23
C VAL A 21 13.29 -0.89 7.40
N TYR A 22 13.40 0.42 7.24
CA TYR A 22 12.24 1.32 7.32
C TYR A 22 11.14 0.94 6.32
N LEU A 23 11.48 0.67 5.07
CA LEU A 23 10.51 0.23 4.05
C LEU A 23 9.84 -1.11 4.38
N PHE A 24 10.53 -2.00 5.08
CA PHE A 24 9.99 -3.29 5.51
C PHE A 24 8.99 -3.16 6.68
N VAL A 25 9.22 -2.17 7.54
CA VAL A 25 8.43 -1.94 8.76
C VAL A 25 7.19 -1.09 8.50
N MET A 26 7.16 -0.32 7.40
CA MET A 26 6.02 0.51 7.05
C MET A 26 4.77 -0.30 6.65
N PRO A 27 3.59 0.07 7.16
CA PRO A 27 2.33 -0.52 6.73
C PRO A 27 2.12 -0.31 5.23
N SER A 28 1.34 -1.20 4.63
CA SER A 28 1.06 -1.12 3.20
C SER A 28 -0.35 -1.55 2.87
N VAL A 29 -0.82 -1.05 1.72
CA VAL A 29 -2.03 -1.55 1.09
C VAL A 29 -1.62 -2.26 -0.19
N LYS A 30 -2.07 -3.50 -0.33
CA LYS A 30 -1.87 -4.36 -1.49
C LYS A 30 -3.20 -4.54 -2.20
N VAL A 31 -3.26 -4.19 -3.47
CA VAL A 31 -4.44 -4.41 -4.32
C VAL A 31 -4.18 -5.58 -5.24
N VAL A 32 -5.04 -6.60 -5.19
CA VAL A 32 -4.99 -7.78 -6.04
C VAL A 32 -6.17 -7.74 -7.01
N ASN A 33 -5.87 -7.65 -8.31
CA ASN A 33 -6.88 -7.71 -9.34
C ASN A 33 -7.06 -9.15 -9.82
N GLN A 34 -8.07 -9.84 -9.33
CA GLN A 34 -8.53 -11.14 -9.83
C GLN A 34 -9.75 -11.01 -10.75
N SER A 35 -10.19 -9.79 -11.05
CA SER A 35 -11.23 -9.53 -12.03
C SER A 35 -10.75 -9.87 -13.44
N GLY A 36 -11.69 -10.05 -14.37
CA GLY A 36 -11.40 -10.23 -15.78
C GLY A 36 -11.01 -8.94 -16.53
N GLN A 37 -10.94 -7.80 -15.84
CA GLN A 37 -10.81 -6.48 -16.46
C GLN A 37 -9.75 -5.60 -15.80
N ILE A 38 -9.40 -4.47 -16.42
CA ILE A 38 -8.39 -3.56 -15.89
C ILE A 38 -9.04 -2.68 -14.81
N LEU A 39 -8.42 -2.60 -13.63
CA LEU A 39 -8.74 -1.55 -12.66
C LEU A 39 -8.00 -0.29 -13.12
N THR A 40 -8.70 0.63 -13.75
CA THR A 40 -8.10 1.83 -14.36
C THR A 40 -7.60 2.83 -13.32
N ARG A 41 -8.21 2.82 -12.13
CA ARG A 41 -7.80 3.65 -11.00
C ARG A 41 -8.33 3.04 -9.71
N VAL A 42 -7.48 2.91 -8.71
CA VAL A 42 -7.87 2.48 -7.35
C VAL A 42 -7.45 3.56 -6.38
N GLU A 43 -8.41 4.16 -5.71
CA GLU A 43 -8.18 5.15 -4.66
C GLU A 43 -8.52 4.51 -3.32
N ILE A 44 -7.57 4.56 -2.39
CA ILE A 44 -7.75 4.09 -1.01
C ILE A 44 -7.49 5.27 -0.10
N SER A 45 -8.56 5.77 0.51
CA SER A 45 -8.53 6.86 1.45
C SER A 45 -8.34 6.31 2.86
N LEU A 46 -7.28 6.76 3.52
CA LEU A 46 -7.05 6.60 4.94
C LEU A 46 -7.44 7.92 5.64
N PRO A 47 -7.57 7.93 6.97
CA PRO A 47 -7.92 9.14 7.72
C PRO A 47 -6.99 10.34 7.46
N SER A 48 -5.68 10.10 7.27
CA SER A 48 -4.69 11.18 7.13
C SER A 48 -4.07 11.29 5.74
N ASN A 49 -4.29 10.34 4.83
CA ASN A 49 -3.73 10.38 3.47
C ASN A 49 -4.52 9.54 2.47
N ASN A 50 -4.23 9.73 1.18
CA ASN A 50 -4.83 8.95 0.09
C ASN A 50 -3.76 8.20 -0.69
N LEU A 51 -4.03 6.94 -0.99
CA LEU A 51 -3.22 6.10 -1.87
C LEU A 51 -3.92 5.96 -3.21
N VAL A 52 -3.20 6.20 -4.29
CA VAL A 52 -3.75 6.10 -5.65
C VAL A 52 -2.89 5.12 -6.44
N PHE A 53 -3.55 4.07 -6.95
CA PHE A 53 -2.98 3.14 -7.89
C PHE A 53 -3.56 3.45 -9.28
N ASP A 54 -2.68 3.51 -10.27
CA ASP A 54 -3.08 3.58 -11.68
C ASP A 54 -3.51 2.19 -12.19
N ASN A 55 -3.43 1.97 -13.49
CA ASN A 55 -3.86 0.74 -14.15
C ASN A 55 -3.29 -0.53 -13.49
N ILE A 56 -4.16 -1.36 -12.92
CA ILE A 56 -3.85 -2.70 -12.45
C ILE A 56 -4.51 -3.69 -13.43
N ALA A 57 -3.69 -4.33 -14.26
CA ALA A 57 -4.17 -5.31 -15.24
C ALA A 57 -4.75 -6.57 -14.55
N PRO A 58 -5.56 -7.38 -15.26
CA PRO A 58 -6.05 -8.66 -14.75
C PRO A 58 -4.91 -9.55 -14.23
N SER A 59 -5.16 -10.24 -13.13
CA SER A 59 -4.20 -11.12 -12.45
C SER A 59 -2.92 -10.42 -11.98
N LYS A 60 -2.93 -9.08 -11.85
CA LYS A 60 -1.81 -8.30 -11.31
C LYS A 60 -2.08 -7.82 -9.90
N THR A 61 -0.98 -7.44 -9.25
CA THR A 61 -0.98 -6.94 -7.89
C THR A 61 -0.15 -5.67 -7.85
N ALA A 62 -0.61 -4.69 -7.07
CA ALA A 62 0.14 -3.48 -6.76
C ALA A 62 0.19 -3.28 -5.25
N ARG A 63 1.25 -2.62 -4.75
CA ARG A 63 1.43 -2.33 -3.32
C ARG A 63 1.97 -0.92 -3.16
N ILE A 64 1.40 -0.16 -2.22
CA ILE A 64 1.91 1.14 -1.79
C ILE A 64 2.07 1.09 -0.27
N HIS A 65 3.22 1.54 0.21
CA HIS A 65 3.48 1.74 1.64
C HIS A 65 2.99 3.12 2.08
N HIS A 66 2.50 3.22 3.31
CA HIS A 66 2.02 4.47 3.89
C HIS A 66 2.63 4.75 5.27
N SER A 67 2.47 5.98 5.74
CA SER A 67 2.93 6.39 7.07
C SER A 67 2.19 5.62 8.17
N THR A 68 2.88 5.34 9.27
CA THR A 68 2.29 4.85 10.52
C THR A 68 1.58 5.93 11.31
N ASP A 69 1.90 7.20 11.03
CA ASP A 69 1.20 8.35 11.59
C ASP A 69 -0.15 8.53 10.87
N GLN A 70 -1.15 7.84 11.40
CA GLN A 70 -2.55 7.90 10.95
C GLN A 70 -3.45 8.20 12.15
N ALA A 71 -4.49 8.98 11.89
CA ALA A 71 -5.63 9.04 12.79
C ALA A 71 -6.41 7.71 12.75
N GLU A 72 -7.16 7.43 13.81
CA GLU A 72 -8.00 6.23 13.86
C GLU A 72 -9.18 6.33 12.87
N GLY A 73 -9.52 5.22 12.23
CA GLY A 73 -10.62 5.15 11.28
C GLY A 73 -10.66 3.84 10.49
N GLU A 74 -11.03 3.92 9.22
CA GLU A 74 -11.20 2.78 8.32
C GLU A 74 -10.58 3.11 6.95
N TYR A 75 -10.23 2.08 6.18
CA TYR A 75 -9.89 2.28 4.77
C TYR A 75 -11.17 2.40 3.94
N ALA A 76 -11.32 3.52 3.23
CA ALA A 76 -12.37 3.69 2.24
C ALA A 76 -11.78 3.51 0.84
N TYR A 77 -12.42 2.72 -0.01
CA TYR A 77 -11.95 2.47 -1.37
C TYR A 77 -12.92 2.96 -2.43
N ARG A 78 -12.35 3.39 -3.56
CA ARG A 78 -13.05 3.71 -4.80
C ARG A 78 -12.26 3.16 -5.98
N ILE A 79 -12.86 2.24 -6.70
CA ILE A 79 -12.22 1.47 -7.78
C ILE A 79 -12.96 1.78 -9.07
N ARG A 80 -12.24 2.23 -10.11
CA ARG A 80 -12.77 2.45 -11.44
C ARG A 80 -12.39 1.29 -12.36
N LEU A 81 -13.39 0.56 -12.83
CA LEU A 81 -13.24 -0.52 -13.80
C LEU A 81 -13.05 0.03 -15.22
N SER A 82 -12.46 -0.76 -16.13
CA SER A 82 -12.33 -0.36 -17.54
C SER A 82 -13.68 -0.20 -18.25
N SER A 83 -14.75 -0.83 -17.75
CA SER A 83 -16.14 -0.57 -18.18
C SER A 83 -16.61 0.86 -17.89
N GLY A 84 -15.91 1.58 -17.00
CA GLY A 84 -16.32 2.89 -16.49
C GLY A 84 -17.12 2.83 -15.19
N GLU A 85 -17.51 1.64 -14.74
CA GLU A 85 -18.19 1.41 -13.47
C GLU A 85 -17.28 1.70 -12.27
N TYR A 86 -17.91 2.10 -11.15
CA TYR A 86 -17.24 2.34 -9.88
C TYR A 86 -17.71 1.38 -8.80
N ILE A 87 -16.76 0.73 -8.15
CA ILE A 87 -16.99 -0.04 -6.92
C ILE A 87 -16.50 0.80 -5.75
N ASN A 88 -17.35 1.00 -4.75
CA ASN A 88 -17.03 1.80 -3.57
C ASN A 88 -17.38 1.02 -2.31
N GLY A 89 -16.63 1.26 -1.24
CA GLY A 89 -16.93 0.67 0.05
C GLY A 89 -15.87 1.02 1.08
N ARG A 90 -15.95 0.31 2.20
CA ARG A 90 -15.01 0.44 3.31
C ARG A 90 -14.64 -0.94 3.82
N CYS A 91 -13.41 -1.10 4.25
CA CYS A 91 -12.97 -2.34 4.88
C CYS A 91 -11.71 -2.12 5.72
N GLY A 92 -11.57 -2.91 6.78
CA GLY A 92 -10.41 -2.81 7.67
C GLY A 92 -10.40 -1.56 8.54
N SER A 93 -9.61 -1.62 9.59
CA SER A 93 -9.40 -0.58 10.58
C SER A 93 -8.03 0.06 10.40
N VAL A 94 -7.97 1.39 10.49
CA VAL A 94 -6.72 2.14 10.58
C VAL A 94 -6.54 2.53 12.03
N THR A 95 -5.44 2.10 12.66
CA THR A 95 -5.06 2.55 14.00
C THR A 95 -3.65 3.13 13.96
N HIS A 96 -3.29 3.86 15.01
CA HIS A 96 -1.92 4.31 15.19
C HIS A 96 -0.96 3.11 15.31
N ASP A 97 0.31 3.29 14.91
CA ASP A 97 1.41 2.33 15.13
C ASP A 97 1.23 0.92 14.53
N GLN A 98 0.49 0.77 13.41
CA GLN A 98 0.31 -0.52 12.72
C GLN A 98 1.53 -0.95 11.88
N TYR A 99 2.69 -1.09 12.51
CA TYR A 99 3.91 -1.55 11.84
C TYR A 99 3.73 -2.92 11.17
N MET A 100 4.29 -3.08 9.97
CA MET A 100 4.25 -4.31 9.15
C MET A 100 2.84 -4.80 8.75
N LYS A 101 1.77 -4.05 9.07
CA LYS A 101 0.41 -4.40 8.65
C LYS A 101 0.28 -4.32 7.14
N VAL A 102 -0.44 -5.28 6.55
CA VAL A 102 -0.75 -5.31 5.12
C VAL A 102 -2.25 -5.48 4.94
N LEU A 103 -2.95 -4.41 4.56
CA LEU A 103 -4.30 -4.56 4.05
C LEU A 103 -4.23 -5.12 2.63
N GLU A 104 -4.74 -6.34 2.42
CA GLU A 104 -4.92 -6.91 1.10
C GLU A 104 -6.37 -6.69 0.64
N LEU A 105 -6.54 -5.88 -0.40
CA LEU A 105 -7.82 -5.63 -1.06
C LEU A 105 -7.86 -6.44 -2.38
N THR A 106 -8.79 -7.38 -2.47
CA THR A 106 -8.95 -8.24 -3.64
C THR A 106 -10.25 -7.93 -4.37
N VAL A 107 -10.16 -7.66 -5.67
CA VAL A 107 -11.31 -7.55 -6.58
C VAL A 107 -11.45 -8.86 -7.33
N ASP A 108 -12.57 -9.57 -7.16
CA ASP A 108 -12.80 -10.89 -7.76
C ASP A 108 -13.40 -10.83 -9.17
N SER A 109 -13.71 -12.00 -9.74
CA SER A 109 -14.30 -12.12 -11.09
C SER A 109 -15.74 -11.64 -11.19
N GLU A 110 -16.44 -11.45 -10.08
CA GLU A 110 -17.80 -10.89 -10.00
C GLU A 110 -17.77 -9.39 -9.63
N ASP A 111 -16.59 -8.75 -9.74
CA ASP A 111 -16.33 -7.36 -9.36
C ASP A 111 -16.66 -7.06 -7.88
N LYS A 112 -16.66 -8.08 -7.01
CA LYS A 112 -16.81 -7.92 -5.57
C LYS A 112 -15.46 -7.69 -4.91
N VAL A 113 -15.48 -6.89 -3.85
CA VAL A 113 -14.29 -6.53 -3.08
C VAL A 113 -14.29 -7.28 -1.76
N SER A 114 -13.17 -7.94 -1.47
CA SER A 114 -12.87 -8.54 -0.17
C SER A 114 -11.58 -7.95 0.41
N CYS A 115 -11.49 -7.90 1.74
CA CYS A 115 -10.32 -7.35 2.42
C CYS A 115 -9.85 -8.28 3.53
N ILE A 116 -8.54 -8.41 3.66
CA ILE A 116 -7.85 -9.18 4.70
C ILE A 116 -6.78 -8.26 5.32
N GLU A 117 -6.69 -8.26 6.66
CA GLU A 117 -5.73 -7.47 7.44
C GLU A 117 -4.55 -8.29 7.98
#